data_AF-A0A1D2QFZ4-F1
#
_entry.id   AF-A0A1D2QFZ4-F1
#
_cell.length_a   1.000
_cell.length_b   1.000
_cell.length_c   1.000
_cell.angle_alpha   90.00
_cell.angle_beta   90.00
_cell.angle_gamma   90.00
#
_symmetry.space_group_name_H-M   'P 1'
#
loop_
_entity.id
_entity.type
_entity.pdbx_description
1 polymer ?
#
loop_
_entity_poly.entity_id
_entity_poly.type
_entity_poly.pdbx_seq_one_letter_code
_entity_poly.pdbx_strand_id
1 'polypeptide(L)'
;MVKTGDDDSDGLTNEKEIKIGTNVSSKDSDKDGLEDGEEVNNYGTNATKADTDSDGLRDNQEISLGANPTRKDTDADGLTDGREQELGTNVSRADTDGDGLTDVAEVDVGTDPVKKDTDGDDLSDSEEVASVTDPTKQDTDGDGLKDGKEVTIGTDPLNKDTDGDGLKDGKEVTIGTDPLNKDTDGDGLNDGFEHRFGTNPNSRVLTGGLYLVLLSLLVGTVLLVQRNGTSWLPMVLGGGDETSHEPEPEPPVQSGTVTTDADRVLQLLHENGGRLPQGEIIERTGWSKSKVSRLLSKMEDRKQISKINIGRKNIVILYGQEPGNTDNTSEKPHKSD
;
A
#
# COMPACT_ATOMS: atom_id res chain seq x y z
N MET A 1 17.06 -2.89 -87.17
CA MET A 1 18.37 -3.12 -86.53
C MET A 1 18.09 -3.26 -85.06
N VAL A 2 18.33 -4.43 -84.48
CA VAL A 2 18.28 -4.61 -83.03
C VAL A 2 19.41 -3.75 -82.49
N LYS A 3 19.08 -2.74 -81.68
CA LYS A 3 20.10 -1.92 -81.02
C LYS A 3 20.79 -2.82 -80.00
N THR A 4 21.90 -3.46 -80.37
CA THR A 4 22.70 -4.30 -79.48
C THR A 4 23.69 -3.48 -78.65
N GLY A 5 23.41 -2.19 -78.46
CA GLY A 5 24.22 -1.27 -77.68
C GLY A 5 23.77 -1.22 -76.23
N ASP A 6 24.43 -0.35 -75.49
CA ASP A 6 24.10 0.09 -74.13
C ASP A 6 24.17 1.63 -74.24
N ASP A 7 22.99 2.24 -74.48
CA ASP A 7 22.85 3.64 -74.92
C ASP A 7 23.18 4.63 -73.78
N ASP A 8 23.02 4.23 -72.51
CA ASP A 8 23.29 5.06 -71.33
C ASP A 8 24.47 4.56 -70.47
N SER A 9 25.08 3.42 -70.81
CA SER A 9 26.31 2.90 -70.21
C SER A 9 26.16 2.58 -68.72
N ASP A 10 25.06 1.94 -68.34
CA ASP A 10 24.78 1.41 -67.00
C ASP A 10 25.14 -0.09 -66.85
N GLY A 11 25.54 -0.75 -67.95
CA GLY A 11 25.87 -2.18 -67.97
C GLY A 11 24.72 -3.10 -68.36
N LEU A 12 23.57 -2.56 -68.76
CA LEU A 12 22.44 -3.28 -69.31
C LEU A 12 22.30 -2.97 -70.82
N THR A 13 22.18 -4.02 -71.64
CA THR A 13 22.03 -3.82 -73.09
C THR A 13 20.62 -3.32 -73.42
N ASN A 14 20.47 -2.43 -74.41
CA ASN A 14 19.18 -1.92 -74.88
C ASN A 14 18.12 -3.01 -75.16
N GLU A 15 18.54 -4.20 -75.63
CA GLU A 15 17.63 -5.33 -75.84
C GLU A 15 17.07 -5.90 -74.53
N LYS A 16 17.91 -5.99 -73.49
CA LYS A 16 17.51 -6.42 -72.15
C LYS A 16 16.63 -5.36 -71.49
N GLU A 17 17.00 -4.09 -71.60
CA GLU A 17 16.23 -2.98 -71.04
C GLU A 17 14.79 -2.95 -71.57
N ILE A 18 14.62 -3.02 -72.90
CA ILE A 18 13.28 -3.10 -73.54
C ILE A 18 12.49 -4.31 -73.04
N LYS A 19 13.17 -5.42 -72.72
CA LYS A 19 12.52 -6.65 -72.24
C LYS A 19 12.05 -6.54 -70.80
N ILE A 20 12.83 -5.90 -69.92
CA ILE A 20 12.47 -5.72 -68.51
C ILE A 20 11.63 -4.47 -68.27
N GLY A 21 11.58 -3.55 -69.24
CA GLY A 21 10.75 -2.35 -69.20
C GLY A 21 11.48 -1.09 -68.71
N THR A 22 12.81 -1.14 -68.60
CA THR A 22 13.64 0.01 -68.23
C THR A 22 13.88 0.94 -69.43
N ASN A 23 14.36 2.15 -69.14
CA ASN A 23 14.56 3.21 -70.12
C ASN A 23 15.98 3.21 -70.67
N VAL A 24 16.11 2.80 -71.94
CA VAL A 24 17.33 2.79 -72.78
C VAL A 24 18.14 4.08 -72.88
N SER A 25 17.77 5.14 -72.17
CA SER A 25 18.47 6.42 -72.18
C SER A 25 18.66 7.01 -70.79
N SER A 26 18.26 6.28 -69.75
CA SER A 26 18.30 6.71 -68.36
C SER A 26 18.83 5.55 -67.54
N LYS A 27 20.06 5.73 -67.02
CA LYS A 27 20.77 4.73 -66.21
C LYS A 27 20.00 4.28 -64.96
N ASP A 28 19.01 5.05 -64.53
CA ASP A 28 18.20 4.85 -63.33
C ASP A 28 16.74 5.17 -63.72
N SER A 29 15.94 4.12 -63.90
CA SER A 29 14.60 4.18 -64.46
C SER A 29 13.55 4.54 -63.42
N ASP A 30 13.70 4.11 -62.17
CA ASP A 30 12.73 4.33 -61.09
C ASP A 30 13.12 5.43 -60.09
N LYS A 31 14.35 5.95 -60.21
CA LYS A 31 14.89 7.10 -59.48
C LYS A 31 15.02 6.85 -58.00
N ASP A 32 15.34 5.62 -57.63
CA ASP A 32 15.68 5.27 -56.27
C ASP A 32 17.13 5.67 -55.95
N GLY A 33 18.03 5.66 -56.95
CA GLY A 33 19.44 6.00 -56.87
C GLY A 33 20.41 4.85 -57.17
N LEU A 34 19.92 3.66 -57.55
CA LEU A 34 20.68 2.58 -58.16
C LEU A 34 20.58 2.67 -59.69
N GLU A 35 21.62 2.19 -60.38
CA GLU A 35 21.56 2.07 -61.83
C GLU A 35 20.85 0.77 -62.24
N ASP A 36 20.03 0.76 -63.30
CA ASP A 36 19.21 -0.39 -63.72
C ASP A 36 20.10 -1.63 -63.97
N GLY A 37 21.27 -1.43 -64.56
CA GLY A 37 22.29 -2.46 -64.72
C GLY A 37 22.88 -2.97 -63.40
N GLU A 38 23.04 -2.13 -62.37
CA GLU A 38 23.52 -2.53 -61.05
C GLU A 38 22.47 -3.39 -60.33
N GLU A 39 21.21 -2.95 -60.34
CA GLU A 39 20.07 -3.65 -59.78
C GLU A 39 19.91 -5.06 -60.34
N VAL A 40 19.84 -5.18 -61.67
CA VAL A 40 19.58 -6.45 -62.34
C VAL A 40 20.78 -7.41 -62.24
N ASN A 41 22.01 -6.89 -62.34
CA ASN A 41 23.19 -7.75 -62.39
C ASN A 41 23.76 -8.10 -61.01
N ASN A 42 23.63 -7.22 -60.01
CA ASN A 42 24.29 -7.39 -58.71
C ASN A 42 23.32 -7.69 -57.56
N TYR A 43 22.19 -6.97 -57.46
CA TYR A 43 21.28 -7.07 -56.32
C TYR A 43 20.05 -7.94 -56.58
N GLY A 44 19.71 -8.15 -57.85
CA GLY A 44 18.50 -8.90 -58.24
C GLY A 44 17.20 -8.14 -57.96
N THR A 45 17.28 -6.81 -57.82
CA THR A 45 16.14 -5.93 -57.60
C THR A 45 15.42 -5.59 -58.92
N ASN A 46 14.27 -4.95 -58.81
CA ASN A 46 13.44 -4.55 -59.94
C ASN A 46 13.69 -3.08 -60.29
N ALA A 47 14.52 -2.86 -61.32
CA ALA A 47 14.88 -1.55 -61.85
C ALA A 47 13.75 -0.65 -62.40
N THR A 48 12.49 -1.05 -62.24
CA THR A 48 11.33 -0.20 -62.57
C THR A 48 10.51 0.18 -61.33
N LYS A 49 10.97 -0.22 -60.14
CA LYS A 49 10.26 -0.09 -58.89
C LYS A 49 11.27 0.18 -57.78
N ALA A 50 11.30 1.44 -57.35
CA ALA A 50 12.22 1.99 -56.36
C ALA A 50 12.23 1.32 -54.97
N ASP A 51 11.36 0.35 -54.74
CA ASP A 51 11.16 -0.41 -53.50
C ASP A 51 10.67 -1.78 -53.98
N THR A 52 11.57 -2.74 -54.14
CA THR A 52 11.34 -3.98 -54.87
C THR A 52 10.35 -4.89 -54.16
N ASP A 53 10.41 -4.98 -52.83
CA ASP A 53 9.59 -5.89 -52.05
C ASP A 53 8.38 -5.22 -51.35
N SER A 54 8.26 -3.90 -51.45
CA SER A 54 7.18 -3.09 -50.87
C SER A 54 7.08 -3.20 -49.36
N ASP A 55 8.19 -3.02 -48.66
CA ASP A 55 8.26 -2.95 -47.21
C ASP A 55 8.31 -1.50 -46.68
N GLY A 56 8.55 -0.53 -47.56
CA GLY A 56 8.62 0.89 -47.26
C GLY A 56 10.03 1.50 -47.33
N LEU A 57 11.06 0.70 -47.58
CA LEU A 57 12.40 1.18 -47.91
C LEU A 57 12.66 1.12 -49.41
N ARG A 58 13.61 1.94 -49.86
CA ARG A 58 14.09 1.88 -51.24
C ARG A 58 15.25 0.92 -51.34
N ASP A 59 15.42 0.29 -52.50
CA ASP A 59 16.45 -0.72 -52.71
C ASP A 59 17.85 -0.16 -52.37
N ASN A 60 18.14 1.08 -52.80
CA ASN A 60 19.40 1.76 -52.46
C ASN A 60 19.61 2.01 -50.96
N GLN A 61 18.52 2.22 -50.22
CA GLN A 61 18.53 2.52 -48.80
C GLN A 61 18.74 1.22 -48.01
N GLU A 62 18.10 0.13 -48.42
CA GLU A 62 18.28 -1.19 -47.82
C GLU A 62 19.73 -1.67 -47.95
N ILE A 63 20.32 -1.56 -49.14
CA ILE A 63 21.73 -1.89 -49.36
C ILE A 63 22.65 -1.08 -48.44
N SER A 64 22.33 0.19 -48.23
CA SER A 64 23.10 1.07 -47.34
C SER A 64 22.96 0.70 -45.86
N LEU A 65 21.82 0.14 -45.47
CA LEU A 65 21.53 -0.34 -44.12
C LEU A 65 22.01 -1.78 -43.89
N GLY A 66 22.37 -2.51 -44.95
CA GLY A 66 22.73 -3.93 -44.89
C GLY A 66 21.52 -4.87 -44.91
N ALA A 67 20.34 -4.35 -45.23
CA ALA A 67 19.11 -5.09 -45.48
C ALA A 67 19.14 -5.78 -46.85
N ASN A 68 18.19 -6.70 -47.07
CA ASN A 68 18.02 -7.41 -48.33
C ASN A 68 16.88 -6.78 -49.14
N PRO A 69 17.19 -6.09 -50.27
CA PRO A 69 16.20 -5.33 -51.05
C PRO A 69 15.16 -6.18 -51.80
N THR A 70 15.14 -7.48 -51.57
CA THR A 70 14.17 -8.41 -52.19
C THR A 70 13.34 -9.15 -51.14
N ARG A 71 13.54 -8.87 -49.86
CA ARG A 71 12.88 -9.51 -48.74
C ARG A 71 12.45 -8.45 -47.73
N LYS A 72 11.13 -8.28 -47.60
CA LYS A 72 10.52 -7.30 -46.69
C LYS A 72 10.97 -7.35 -45.22
N ASP A 73 11.56 -8.47 -44.82
CA ASP A 73 11.94 -8.81 -43.45
C ASP A 73 13.23 -9.64 -43.58
N THR A 74 14.36 -8.97 -43.36
CA THR A 74 15.70 -9.46 -43.64
C THR A 74 16.13 -10.52 -42.62
N ASP A 75 15.90 -10.27 -41.34
CA ASP A 75 16.30 -11.17 -40.25
C ASP A 75 15.23 -12.19 -39.82
N ALA A 76 14.02 -12.06 -40.36
CA ALA A 76 12.88 -12.94 -40.16
C ALA A 76 12.34 -12.95 -38.72
N ASP A 77 12.43 -11.82 -38.01
CA ASP A 77 11.83 -11.67 -36.68
C ASP A 77 10.31 -11.41 -36.74
N GLY A 78 9.80 -10.87 -37.84
CA GLY A 78 8.39 -10.54 -38.07
C GLY A 78 8.09 -9.04 -38.22
N LEU A 79 9.07 -8.17 -38.00
CA LEU A 79 9.04 -6.77 -38.42
C LEU A 79 9.57 -6.64 -39.85
N THR A 80 9.05 -5.65 -40.57
CA THR A 80 9.60 -5.34 -41.90
C THR A 80 10.77 -4.38 -41.77
N ASP A 81 11.77 -4.44 -42.66
CA ASP A 81 12.97 -3.58 -42.57
C ASP A 81 12.59 -2.09 -42.52
N GLY A 82 11.56 -1.69 -43.27
CA GLY A 82 10.98 -0.33 -43.19
C GLY A 82 10.35 0.03 -41.85
N ARG A 83 9.77 -0.93 -41.14
CA ARG A 83 9.22 -0.73 -39.80
C ARG A 83 10.32 -0.67 -38.75
N GLU A 84 11.34 -1.50 -38.89
CA GLU A 84 12.52 -1.48 -38.04
C GLU A 84 13.25 -0.15 -38.12
N GLN A 85 13.38 0.42 -39.33
CA GLN A 85 13.93 1.77 -39.49
C GLN A 85 13.12 2.80 -38.67
N GLU A 86 11.79 2.75 -38.74
CA GLU A 86 10.90 3.66 -38.00
C GLU A 86 11.09 3.54 -36.48
N LEU A 87 11.27 2.31 -35.99
CA LEU A 87 11.49 2.01 -34.58
C LEU A 87 12.94 2.27 -34.12
N GLY A 88 13.87 2.37 -35.07
CA GLY A 88 15.30 2.52 -34.80
C GLY A 88 16.00 1.20 -34.45
N THR A 89 15.39 0.06 -34.78
CA THR A 89 15.94 -1.27 -34.58
C THR A 89 16.88 -1.67 -35.73
N ASN A 90 17.50 -2.83 -35.61
CA ASN A 90 18.51 -3.32 -36.55
C ASN A 90 17.93 -4.33 -37.53
N VAL A 91 17.78 -3.90 -38.78
CA VAL A 91 17.26 -4.68 -39.94
C VAL A 91 17.92 -6.04 -40.22
N SER A 92 19.00 -6.37 -39.53
CA SER A 92 19.75 -7.61 -39.73
C SER A 92 19.89 -8.43 -38.45
N ARG A 93 19.24 -8.02 -37.37
CA ARG A 93 19.31 -8.62 -36.05
C ARG A 93 17.95 -8.59 -35.39
N ALA A 94 17.33 -9.77 -35.35
CA ALA A 94 16.01 -10.01 -34.75
C ALA A 94 15.85 -9.59 -33.27
N ASP A 95 16.95 -9.29 -32.59
CA ASP A 95 17.02 -8.84 -31.20
C ASP A 95 18.12 -7.76 -31.16
N THR A 96 17.67 -6.51 -31.21
CA THR A 96 18.52 -5.35 -31.42
C THR A 96 19.39 -5.07 -30.20
N ASP A 97 18.79 -5.04 -29.02
CA ASP A 97 19.50 -4.73 -27.78
C ASP A 97 20.19 -5.94 -27.13
N GLY A 98 19.80 -7.16 -27.49
CA GLY A 98 20.35 -8.42 -27.05
C GLY A 98 19.88 -8.87 -25.66
N ASP A 99 18.67 -8.52 -25.21
CA ASP A 99 18.12 -8.95 -23.93
C ASP A 99 17.52 -10.37 -23.97
N GLY A 100 17.14 -10.86 -25.15
CA GLY A 100 16.56 -12.18 -25.38
C GLY A 100 15.10 -12.17 -25.87
N LEU A 101 14.45 -11.01 -25.95
CA LEU A 101 13.23 -10.80 -26.73
C LEU A 101 13.59 -10.38 -28.16
N THR A 102 12.74 -10.76 -29.11
CA THR A 102 12.86 -10.25 -30.47
C THR A 102 12.22 -8.87 -30.57
N ASP A 103 12.67 -8.03 -31.50
CA ASP A 103 12.16 -6.65 -31.66
C ASP A 103 10.63 -6.65 -31.86
N VAL A 104 10.08 -7.60 -32.64
CA VAL A 104 8.62 -7.77 -32.77
C VAL A 104 7.92 -8.09 -31.45
N ALA A 105 8.55 -8.89 -30.58
CA ALA A 105 7.97 -9.33 -29.32
C ALA A 105 7.92 -8.18 -28.32
N GLU A 106 8.95 -7.35 -28.31
CA GLU A 106 9.00 -6.13 -27.51
C GLU A 106 7.94 -5.13 -27.94
N VAL A 107 7.76 -4.94 -29.25
CA VAL A 107 6.67 -4.11 -29.79
C VAL A 107 5.28 -4.63 -29.36
N ASP A 108 5.09 -5.95 -29.36
CA ASP A 108 3.83 -6.59 -28.95
C ASP A 108 3.57 -6.47 -27.43
N VAL A 109 4.62 -6.54 -26.60
CA VAL A 109 4.54 -6.37 -25.14
C VAL A 109 4.44 -4.90 -24.75
N GLY A 110 4.91 -3.99 -25.62
CA GLY A 110 4.92 -2.55 -25.39
C GLY A 110 6.20 -2.02 -24.74
N THR A 111 7.29 -2.79 -24.83
CA THR A 111 8.64 -2.40 -24.40
C THR A 111 9.42 -1.70 -25.51
N ASP A 112 10.61 -1.18 -25.20
CA ASP A 112 11.46 -0.45 -26.13
C ASP A 112 12.56 -1.36 -26.73
N PRO A 113 12.47 -1.75 -28.01
CA PRO A 113 13.34 -2.76 -28.62
C PRO A 113 14.82 -2.38 -28.76
N VAL A 114 15.19 -1.17 -28.34
CA VAL A 114 16.58 -0.73 -28.28
C VAL A 114 17.11 -0.61 -26.85
N LYS A 115 16.34 -1.03 -25.84
CA LYS A 115 16.69 -0.96 -24.43
C LYS A 115 16.30 -2.22 -23.66
N LYS A 116 17.33 -2.93 -23.21
CA LYS A 116 17.19 -4.18 -22.44
C LYS A 116 16.26 -4.12 -21.23
N ASP A 117 16.12 -2.94 -20.64
CA ASP A 117 15.38 -2.66 -19.42
C ASP A 117 14.61 -1.37 -19.71
N THR A 118 13.34 -1.53 -20.07
CA THR A 118 12.50 -0.44 -20.57
C THR A 118 12.16 0.56 -19.47
N ASP A 119 11.87 0.07 -18.26
CA ASP A 119 11.41 0.92 -17.16
C ASP A 119 12.52 1.36 -16.20
N GLY A 120 13.69 0.72 -16.22
CA GLY A 120 14.87 1.07 -15.45
C GLY A 120 14.83 0.60 -14.00
N ASP A 121 14.42 -0.64 -13.74
CA ASP A 121 14.34 -1.23 -12.40
C ASP A 121 15.42 -2.27 -12.08
N ASP A 122 16.36 -2.48 -13.01
CA ASP A 122 17.46 -3.45 -12.97
C ASP A 122 17.06 -4.90 -13.34
N LEU A 123 15.85 -5.16 -13.86
CA LEU A 123 15.50 -6.38 -14.61
C LEU A 123 15.45 -6.10 -16.10
N SER A 124 15.83 -7.10 -16.91
CA SER A 124 15.58 -6.99 -18.36
C SER A 124 14.15 -7.32 -18.73
N ASP A 125 13.66 -6.75 -19.83
CA ASP A 125 12.29 -6.95 -20.32
C ASP A 125 12.00 -8.46 -20.50
N SER A 126 12.97 -9.22 -21.01
CA SER A 126 12.90 -10.67 -21.12
C SER A 126 12.77 -11.41 -19.77
N GLU A 127 13.46 -10.94 -18.72
CA GLU A 127 13.40 -11.50 -17.36
C GLU A 127 12.07 -11.20 -16.70
N GLU A 128 11.51 -10.02 -16.96
CA GLU A 128 10.23 -9.58 -16.45
C GLU A 128 9.07 -10.34 -17.08
N VAL A 129 9.09 -10.50 -18.41
CA VAL A 129 8.12 -11.35 -19.13
C VAL A 129 8.18 -12.79 -18.59
N ALA A 130 9.36 -13.31 -18.26
CA ALA A 130 9.51 -14.64 -17.67
C ALA A 130 9.02 -14.72 -16.22
N SER A 131 9.18 -13.64 -15.44
CA SER A 131 8.78 -13.52 -14.04
C SER A 131 7.32 -13.08 -13.87
N VAL A 132 6.63 -12.75 -14.97
CA VAL A 132 5.25 -12.26 -15.02
C VAL A 132 5.08 -10.90 -14.32
N THR A 133 6.17 -10.12 -14.24
CA THR A 133 6.12 -8.70 -13.89
C THR A 133 5.74 -7.86 -15.11
N ASP A 134 5.44 -6.59 -14.91
CA ASP A 134 5.10 -5.64 -15.98
C ASP A 134 6.35 -4.85 -16.39
N PRO A 135 6.97 -5.13 -17.55
CA PRO A 135 8.23 -4.51 -17.98
C PRO A 135 8.16 -3.02 -18.31
N THR A 136 7.00 -2.42 -18.09
CA THR A 136 6.79 -0.98 -18.24
C THR A 136 6.60 -0.27 -16.90
N LYS A 137 6.70 -1.00 -15.78
CA LYS A 137 6.52 -0.49 -14.42
C LYS A 137 7.57 -1.05 -13.46
N GLN A 138 8.42 -0.15 -12.99
CA GLN A 138 9.47 -0.45 -12.02
C GLN A 138 9.03 -1.11 -10.70
N ASP A 139 7.72 -1.18 -10.41
CA ASP A 139 7.10 -1.70 -9.19
C ASP A 139 5.72 -2.25 -9.61
N THR A 140 5.69 -3.54 -9.95
CA THR A 140 4.53 -4.21 -10.55
C THR A 140 3.35 -4.26 -9.62
N ASP A 141 3.58 -4.59 -8.35
CA ASP A 141 2.50 -4.70 -7.39
C ASP A 141 2.10 -3.33 -6.81
N GLY A 142 3.00 -2.36 -6.72
CA GLY A 142 2.78 -1.04 -6.15
C GLY A 142 2.87 -1.02 -4.62
N ASP A 143 3.89 -1.65 -4.05
CA ASP A 143 4.21 -1.63 -2.62
C ASP A 143 5.26 -0.56 -2.23
N GLY A 144 6.01 -0.06 -3.21
CA GLY A 144 7.07 0.93 -3.08
C GLY A 144 8.50 0.36 -3.12
N LEU A 145 8.66 -0.95 -3.33
CA LEU A 145 9.90 -1.63 -3.70
C LEU A 145 9.89 -1.88 -5.20
N LYS A 146 11.07 -1.94 -5.83
CA LYS A 146 11.18 -2.18 -7.26
C LYS A 146 11.30 -3.67 -7.55
N ASP A 147 10.77 -4.17 -8.65
CA ASP A 147 10.77 -5.62 -8.95
C ASP A 147 12.20 -6.17 -8.99
N GLY A 148 13.13 -5.49 -9.65
CA GLY A 148 14.55 -5.88 -9.64
C GLY A 148 15.20 -5.87 -8.27
N LYS A 149 14.76 -4.96 -7.38
CA LYS A 149 15.19 -4.95 -6.00
C LYS A 149 14.60 -6.11 -5.21
N GLU A 150 13.33 -6.45 -5.44
CA GLU A 150 12.62 -7.54 -4.82
C GLU A 150 13.26 -8.89 -5.15
N VAL A 151 13.51 -9.14 -6.45
CA VAL A 151 14.25 -10.33 -6.92
C VAL A 151 15.61 -10.42 -6.23
N THR A 152 16.32 -9.30 -6.06
CA THR A 152 17.64 -9.25 -5.41
C THR A 152 17.58 -9.60 -3.91
N ILE A 153 16.54 -9.17 -3.19
CA ILE A 153 16.40 -9.43 -1.75
C ILE A 153 15.59 -10.70 -1.44
N GLY A 154 14.93 -11.28 -2.43
CA GLY A 154 14.18 -12.53 -2.33
C GLY A 154 12.69 -12.35 -1.97
N THR A 155 12.14 -11.14 -2.07
CA THR A 155 10.70 -10.89 -1.97
C THR A 155 9.99 -11.23 -3.28
N ASP A 156 8.65 -11.29 -3.26
CA ASP A 156 7.82 -11.62 -4.42
C ASP A 156 7.29 -10.34 -5.09
N PRO A 157 7.77 -9.97 -6.31
CA PRO A 157 7.34 -8.75 -7.02
C PRO A 157 5.86 -8.64 -7.35
N LEU A 158 5.10 -9.73 -7.15
CA LEU A 158 3.66 -9.79 -7.37
C LEU A 158 2.87 -9.72 -6.05
N ASN A 159 3.54 -9.61 -4.91
CA ASN A 159 2.93 -9.64 -3.59
C ASN A 159 3.53 -8.62 -2.62
N LYS A 160 2.70 -7.59 -2.36
CA LYS A 160 3.02 -6.39 -1.55
C LYS A 160 3.51 -6.62 -0.13
N ASP A 161 3.39 -7.84 0.37
CA ASP A 161 3.58 -8.25 1.76
C ASP A 161 3.99 -9.73 1.69
N THR A 162 5.27 -9.96 1.37
CA THR A 162 5.80 -11.29 1.05
C THR A 162 5.67 -12.25 2.23
N ASP A 163 5.98 -11.78 3.43
CA ASP A 163 5.87 -12.61 4.61
C ASP A 163 4.44 -12.69 5.17
N GLY A 164 3.55 -11.75 4.84
CA GLY A 164 2.14 -11.71 5.21
C GLY A 164 1.90 -11.25 6.65
N ASP A 165 2.68 -10.28 7.16
CA ASP A 165 2.55 -9.75 8.52
C ASP A 165 1.64 -8.49 8.61
N GLY A 166 1.29 -7.91 7.46
CA GLY A 166 0.44 -6.73 7.31
C GLY A 166 1.19 -5.41 7.14
N LEU A 167 2.53 -5.44 7.13
CA LEU A 167 3.38 -4.39 6.59
C LEU A 167 3.67 -4.69 5.10
N LYS A 168 4.20 -3.72 4.36
CA LYS A 168 4.53 -3.93 2.95
C LYS A 168 6.03 -4.03 2.79
N ASP A 169 6.55 -4.84 1.87
CA ASP A 169 7.99 -5.08 1.71
C ASP A 169 8.76 -3.77 1.49
N GLY A 170 8.29 -2.90 0.60
CA GLY A 170 8.87 -1.58 0.36
C GLY A 170 8.86 -0.68 1.61
N LYS A 171 7.84 -0.82 2.45
CA LYS A 171 7.76 -0.10 3.73
C LYS A 171 8.73 -0.69 4.76
N GLU A 172 8.87 -2.00 4.81
CA GLU A 172 9.77 -2.73 5.70
C GLU A 172 11.23 -2.34 5.45
N VAL A 173 11.66 -2.42 4.19
CA VAL A 173 12.99 -1.96 3.76
C VAL A 173 13.24 -0.52 4.17
N THR A 174 12.23 0.36 4.08
CA THR A 174 12.34 1.77 4.46
C THR A 174 12.51 1.96 5.98
N ILE A 175 11.85 1.15 6.82
CA ILE A 175 11.94 1.26 8.29
C ILE A 175 13.01 0.35 8.91
N GLY A 176 13.66 -0.49 8.09
CA GLY A 176 14.76 -1.36 8.48
C GLY A 176 14.33 -2.72 9.05
N THR A 177 13.09 -3.16 8.80
CA THR A 177 12.63 -4.52 9.11
C THR A 177 12.93 -5.47 7.95
N ASP A 178 12.84 -6.78 8.19
CA ASP A 178 13.10 -7.83 7.22
C ASP A 178 11.79 -8.30 6.54
N PRO A 179 11.58 -8.00 5.24
CA PRO A 179 10.33 -8.34 4.54
C PRO A 179 10.08 -9.83 4.33
N LEU A 180 11.04 -10.68 4.74
CA LEU A 180 10.90 -12.14 4.73
C LEU A 180 10.63 -12.71 6.13
N ASN A 181 10.52 -11.86 7.14
CA ASN A 181 10.38 -12.27 8.53
C ASN A 181 9.41 -11.39 9.32
N LYS A 182 8.22 -11.97 9.58
CA LYS A 182 7.11 -11.34 10.28
C LYS A 182 7.47 -10.64 11.60
N ASP A 183 8.53 -11.07 12.29
CA ASP A 183 8.95 -10.54 13.60
C ASP A 183 10.46 -10.32 13.54
N THR A 184 10.89 -9.14 13.08
CA THR A 184 12.30 -8.82 12.80
C THR A 184 13.16 -8.95 14.05
N ASP A 185 12.68 -8.48 15.20
CA ASP A 185 13.48 -8.46 16.43
C ASP A 185 13.30 -9.71 17.32
N GLY A 186 12.27 -10.52 17.05
CA GLY A 186 11.98 -11.76 17.76
C GLY A 186 11.49 -11.53 19.19
N ASP A 187 10.67 -10.51 19.42
CA ASP A 187 10.01 -10.23 20.70
C ASP A 187 8.61 -10.84 20.84
N GLY A 188 8.06 -11.37 19.74
CA GLY A 188 6.76 -12.04 19.65
C GLY A 188 5.62 -11.16 19.16
N LEU A 189 5.86 -9.90 18.82
CA LEU A 189 4.97 -9.05 18.04
C LEU A 189 5.43 -9.05 16.57
N ASN A 190 4.49 -8.98 15.63
CA ASN A 190 4.86 -8.88 14.22
C ASN A 190 5.04 -7.41 13.80
N ASP A 191 5.92 -7.15 12.85
CA ASP A 191 6.37 -5.81 12.47
C ASP A 191 5.19 -4.93 12.01
N GLY A 192 4.24 -5.49 11.28
CA GLY A 192 2.99 -4.85 10.86
C GLY A 192 2.10 -4.41 12.03
N PHE A 193 1.98 -5.21 13.09
CA PHE A 193 1.28 -4.80 14.31
C PHE A 193 2.04 -3.68 15.01
N GLU A 194 3.36 -3.83 15.13
CA GLU A 194 4.20 -2.86 15.82
C GLU A 194 4.15 -1.49 15.18
N HIS A 195 4.30 -1.44 13.86
CA HIS A 195 4.16 -0.22 13.07
C HIS A 195 2.78 0.42 13.24
N ARG A 196 1.70 -0.37 13.28
CA ARG A 196 0.33 0.12 13.44
C ARG A 196 0.05 0.69 14.83
N PHE A 197 0.62 0.11 15.88
CA PHE A 197 0.38 0.51 17.27
C PHE A 197 1.49 1.40 17.86
N GLY A 198 2.54 1.68 17.09
CA GLY A 198 3.62 2.59 17.45
C GLY A 198 4.63 1.99 18.42
N THR A 199 4.81 0.67 18.42
CA THR A 199 5.95 0.00 19.07
C THR A 199 7.13 -0.05 18.09
N ASN A 200 8.28 -0.56 18.53
CA ASN A 200 9.51 -0.47 17.74
C ASN A 200 9.88 -1.87 17.22
N PRO A 201 9.71 -2.14 15.90
CA PRO A 201 9.95 -3.46 15.32
C PRO A 201 11.42 -3.87 15.22
N ASN A 202 12.33 -2.96 15.59
CA ASN A 202 13.77 -3.20 15.59
C ASN A 202 14.33 -3.30 17.02
N SER A 203 13.50 -3.50 18.04
CA SER A 203 13.90 -3.43 19.43
C SER A 203 13.12 -4.39 20.34
N ARG A 204 13.80 -5.48 20.69
CA ARG A 204 13.42 -6.49 21.69
C ARG A 204 13.04 -5.96 23.07
N VAL A 205 13.29 -4.68 23.33
CA VAL A 205 12.89 -4.02 24.57
C VAL A 205 11.38 -3.81 24.53
N LEU A 206 10.69 -4.72 25.23
CA LEU A 206 9.26 -4.83 25.55
C LEU A 206 8.54 -3.52 25.90
N THR A 207 8.51 -2.56 24.98
CA THR A 207 7.66 -1.38 25.13
C THR A 207 6.23 -1.75 24.71
N GLY A 208 6.09 -2.73 23.80
CA GLY A 208 4.82 -3.33 23.35
C GLY A 208 4.38 -4.58 24.12
N GLY A 209 5.20 -5.63 24.14
CA GLY A 209 4.83 -6.92 24.73
C GLY A 209 4.54 -6.88 26.23
N LEU A 210 5.38 -6.20 27.03
CA LEU A 210 5.14 -6.03 28.47
C LEU A 210 3.88 -5.18 28.71
N TYR A 211 3.60 -4.20 27.84
CA TYR A 211 2.38 -3.41 27.95
C TYR A 211 1.12 -4.27 27.73
N LEU A 212 1.10 -5.18 26.75
CA LEU A 212 -0.03 -6.10 26.52
C LEU A 212 -0.17 -7.14 27.63
N VAL A 213 0.94 -7.67 28.16
CA VAL A 213 0.92 -8.55 29.34
C VAL A 213 0.42 -7.81 30.57
N LEU A 214 0.89 -6.58 30.82
CA LEU A 214 0.43 -5.75 31.92
C LEU A 214 -1.04 -5.33 31.73
N LEU A 215 -1.48 -5.04 30.51
CA LEU A 215 -2.86 -4.70 30.19
C LEU A 215 -3.79 -5.90 30.37
N SER A 216 -3.39 -7.09 29.91
CA SER A 216 -4.17 -8.32 30.10
C SER A 216 -4.20 -8.76 31.56
N LEU A 217 -3.09 -8.63 32.31
CA LEU A 217 -3.08 -8.78 33.76
C LEU A 217 -3.98 -7.74 34.44
N LEU A 218 -3.97 -6.49 33.98
CA LEU A 218 -4.82 -5.43 34.55
C LEU A 218 -6.31 -5.66 34.25
N VAL A 219 -6.66 -6.07 33.04
CA VAL A 219 -8.04 -6.43 32.66
C VAL A 219 -8.47 -7.69 33.42
N GLY A 220 -7.62 -8.71 33.48
CA GLY A 220 -7.86 -9.94 34.23
C GLY A 220 -8.07 -9.69 35.71
N THR A 221 -7.20 -8.88 36.34
CA THR A 221 -7.36 -8.49 37.75
C THR A 221 -8.61 -7.64 37.98
N VAL A 222 -8.97 -6.72 37.08
CA VAL A 222 -10.23 -5.96 37.16
C VAL A 222 -11.44 -6.90 37.08
N LEU A 223 -11.46 -7.85 36.14
CA LEU A 223 -12.54 -8.84 36.02
C LEU A 223 -12.61 -9.76 37.25
N LEU A 224 -11.45 -10.16 37.80
CA LEU A 224 -11.38 -11.00 39.00
C LEU A 224 -11.86 -10.24 40.24
N VAL A 225 -11.50 -8.97 40.39
CA VAL A 225 -12.01 -8.08 41.44
C VAL A 225 -13.52 -7.84 41.29
N GLN A 226 -14.03 -7.67 40.07
CA GLN A 226 -15.47 -7.54 39.80
C GLN A 226 -16.24 -8.82 40.13
N ARG A 227 -15.65 -10.00 39.89
CA ARG A 227 -16.31 -11.30 40.08
C ARG A 227 -16.21 -11.84 41.51
N ASN A 228 -15.05 -11.71 42.16
CA ASN A 228 -14.74 -12.37 43.44
C ASN A 228 -14.49 -11.38 44.60
N GLY A 229 -14.54 -10.06 44.36
CA GLY A 229 -14.19 -9.05 45.37
C GLY A 229 -12.68 -8.96 45.62
N THR A 230 -12.27 -8.21 46.66
CA THR A 230 -10.86 -7.92 47.01
C THR A 230 -10.28 -8.88 48.06
N SER A 231 -11.04 -9.88 48.49
CA SER A 231 -10.72 -10.78 49.63
C SER A 231 -9.50 -11.68 49.41
N TRP A 232 -9.05 -11.89 48.18
CA TRP A 232 -7.89 -12.71 47.81
C TRP A 232 -6.57 -11.93 47.76
N LEU A 233 -6.62 -10.58 47.74
CA LEU A 233 -5.43 -9.73 47.68
C LEU A 233 -4.43 -9.93 48.84
N PRO A 234 -4.84 -10.10 50.12
CA PRO A 234 -3.87 -10.32 51.20
C PRO A 234 -3.16 -11.68 51.12
N MET A 235 -3.71 -12.66 50.41
CA MET A 235 -3.12 -14.00 50.24
C MET A 235 -2.00 -14.04 49.19
N VAL A 236 -1.96 -13.08 48.26
CA VAL A 236 -1.00 -13.05 47.14
C VAL A 236 0.16 -12.08 47.38
N LEU A 237 -0.05 -11.03 48.17
CA LEU A 237 0.97 -10.00 48.45
C LEU A 237 1.57 -10.10 49.87
N GLY A 238 1.04 -10.98 50.72
CA GLY A 238 1.51 -11.20 52.08
C GLY A 238 2.49 -12.36 52.17
N GLY A 239 3.78 -12.05 52.22
CA GLY A 239 4.78 -12.96 52.80
C GLY A 239 4.37 -13.32 54.22
N GLY A 240 4.56 -14.59 54.58
CA GLY A 240 3.96 -15.21 55.76
C GLY A 240 4.31 -14.55 57.09
N ASP A 241 3.46 -14.80 58.07
CA ASP A 241 3.91 -15.46 59.28
C ASP A 241 2.74 -16.24 59.92
N GLU A 242 3.07 -17.39 60.47
CA GLU A 242 2.18 -18.22 61.28
C GLU A 242 1.87 -17.49 62.59
N THR A 243 0.65 -17.62 63.10
CA THR A 243 0.43 -17.99 64.51
C THR A 243 -1.05 -18.26 64.76
N SER A 244 -1.31 -19.51 65.13
CA SER A 244 -2.49 -20.04 65.80
C SER A 244 -2.92 -19.18 66.99
N HIS A 245 -4.22 -18.96 67.22
CA HIS A 245 -4.88 -18.96 68.53
C HIS A 245 -6.41 -19.21 68.38
N GLU A 246 -6.90 -20.18 69.14
CA GLU A 246 -8.27 -20.71 69.28
C GLU A 246 -9.16 -19.78 70.15
N PRO A 247 -10.52 -19.84 70.11
CA PRO A 247 -11.39 -18.67 70.30
C PRO A 247 -12.05 -18.56 71.68
N GLU A 248 -12.37 -17.33 72.10
CA GLU A 248 -13.48 -16.98 73.01
C GLU A 248 -13.57 -15.44 73.22
N PRO A 249 -14.69 -14.86 73.71
CA PRO A 249 -16.06 -14.88 73.22
C PRO A 249 -16.52 -13.46 72.75
N GLU A 250 -17.61 -13.38 71.98
CA GLU A 250 -18.17 -12.12 71.47
C GLU A 250 -18.64 -11.14 72.57
N PRO A 251 -18.40 -9.82 72.41
CA PRO A 251 -19.26 -8.77 72.95
C PRO A 251 -20.04 -8.06 71.81
N PRO A 252 -21.12 -7.34 72.15
CA PRO A 252 -22.33 -7.29 71.34
C PRO A 252 -22.28 -6.31 70.16
N VAL A 253 -23.07 -6.67 69.16
CA VAL A 253 -23.57 -5.88 68.03
C VAL A 253 -23.66 -4.38 68.34
N GLN A 254 -22.90 -3.57 67.61
CA GLN A 254 -23.24 -2.16 67.37
C GLN A 254 -23.42 -1.93 65.87
N SER A 255 -24.64 -1.58 65.51
CA SER A 255 -25.08 -1.17 64.18
C SER A 255 -24.39 0.12 63.74
N GLY A 256 -23.37 0.01 62.89
CA GLY A 256 -22.87 1.11 62.08
C GLY A 256 -23.42 0.96 60.66
N THR A 257 -24.34 1.83 60.26
CA THR A 257 -24.85 1.92 58.89
C THR A 257 -23.70 2.19 57.92
N VAL A 258 -23.48 1.31 56.95
CA VAL A 258 -22.51 1.54 55.86
C VAL A 258 -23.05 2.67 54.97
N THR A 259 -22.67 3.92 55.23
CA THR A 259 -22.98 5.06 54.37
C THR A 259 -22.19 4.92 53.06
N THR A 260 -22.88 4.78 51.92
CA THR A 260 -22.23 4.64 50.63
C THR A 260 -21.60 5.96 50.16
N ASP A 261 -20.66 5.91 49.22
CA ASP A 261 -20.06 7.12 48.64
C ASP A 261 -21.12 8.04 47.99
N ALA A 262 -22.23 7.49 47.48
CA ALA A 262 -23.35 8.26 46.96
C ALA A 262 -24.14 8.95 48.09
N ASP A 263 -24.37 8.26 49.21
CA ASP A 263 -25.05 8.82 50.38
C ASP A 263 -24.27 9.99 51.00
N ARG A 264 -22.92 9.90 50.99
CA ARG A 264 -22.05 11.01 51.42
C ARG A 264 -22.19 12.24 50.53
N VAL A 265 -22.32 12.06 49.21
CA VAL A 265 -22.55 13.18 48.28
C VAL A 265 -23.95 13.77 48.46
N LEU A 266 -24.98 12.94 48.66
CA LEU A 266 -26.34 13.42 48.94
C LEU A 266 -26.42 14.18 50.27
N GLN A 267 -25.71 13.71 51.30
CA GLN A 267 -25.61 14.42 52.58
C GLN A 267 -24.96 15.79 52.41
N LEU A 268 -23.83 15.87 51.70
CA LEU A 268 -23.17 17.15 51.41
C LEU A 268 -24.07 18.12 50.61
N LEU A 269 -24.88 17.60 49.69
CA LEU A 269 -25.83 18.42 48.93
C LEU A 269 -26.98 18.92 49.82
N HIS A 270 -27.53 18.09 50.71
CA HIS A 270 -28.56 18.52 51.66
C HIS A 270 -28.04 19.58 52.65
N GLU A 271 -26.82 19.40 53.17
CA GLU A 271 -26.19 20.35 54.09
C GLU A 271 -25.89 21.71 53.45
N ASN A 272 -25.72 21.78 52.13
CA ASN A 272 -25.42 23.02 51.39
C ASN A 272 -26.63 23.54 50.58
N GLY A 273 -27.85 23.20 51.00
CA GLY A 273 -29.08 23.79 50.45
C GLY A 273 -29.40 23.32 49.02
N GLY A 274 -29.07 22.07 48.68
CA GLY A 274 -29.49 21.43 47.44
C GLY A 274 -28.51 21.55 46.28
N ARG A 275 -27.46 22.38 46.40
CA ARG A 275 -26.53 22.69 45.31
C ARG A 275 -25.11 22.85 45.82
N LEU A 276 -24.14 22.25 45.12
CA LEU A 276 -22.73 22.35 45.49
C LEU A 276 -21.84 22.29 44.23
N PRO A 277 -20.79 23.13 44.12
CA PRO A 277 -19.80 23.00 43.05
C PRO A 277 -19.09 21.64 43.12
N GLN A 278 -18.85 21.02 41.97
CA GLN A 278 -18.13 19.74 41.90
C GLN A 278 -16.73 19.83 42.53
N GLY A 279 -16.07 20.99 42.44
CA GLY A 279 -14.78 21.25 43.09
C GLY A 279 -14.85 21.21 44.61
N GLU A 280 -15.94 21.67 45.20
CA GLU A 280 -16.11 21.69 46.65
C GLU A 280 -16.41 20.29 47.22
N ILE A 281 -17.05 19.42 46.42
CA ILE A 281 -17.18 17.99 46.75
C ILE A 281 -15.79 17.34 46.83
N ILE A 282 -14.88 17.67 45.91
CA ILE A 282 -13.49 17.16 45.92
C ILE A 282 -12.77 17.62 47.18
N GLU A 283 -12.87 18.90 47.54
CA GLU A 283 -12.21 19.47 48.72
C GLU A 283 -12.73 18.86 50.03
N ARG A 284 -14.05 18.70 50.18
CA ARG A 284 -14.66 18.17 51.42
C ARG A 284 -14.51 16.66 51.58
N THR A 285 -14.42 15.91 50.49
CA THR A 285 -14.30 14.44 50.53
C THR A 285 -12.87 13.93 50.40
N GLY A 286 -11.94 14.75 49.90
CA GLY A 286 -10.57 14.36 49.59
C GLY A 286 -10.46 13.40 48.40
N TRP A 287 -11.52 13.22 47.61
CA TRP A 287 -11.54 12.26 46.49
C TRP A 287 -10.90 12.82 45.21
N SER A 288 -10.32 11.95 44.39
CA SER A 288 -9.77 12.38 43.09
C SER A 288 -10.85 12.90 42.14
N LYS A 289 -10.50 13.88 41.30
CA LYS A 289 -11.40 14.48 40.30
C LYS A 289 -12.10 13.42 39.42
N SER A 290 -11.36 12.37 39.03
CA SER A 290 -11.88 11.26 38.24
C SER A 290 -12.88 10.37 39.01
N LYS A 291 -12.65 10.14 40.31
CA LYS A 291 -13.59 9.40 41.17
C LYS A 291 -14.90 10.16 41.35
N VAL A 292 -14.82 11.46 41.65
CA VAL A 292 -16.00 12.33 41.78
C VAL A 292 -16.75 12.42 40.46
N SER A 293 -16.06 12.61 39.34
CA SER A 293 -16.70 12.68 38.02
C SER A 293 -17.47 11.39 37.68
N ARG A 294 -16.86 10.22 37.88
CA ARG A 294 -17.52 8.93 37.63
C ARG A 294 -18.70 8.68 38.56
N LEU A 295 -18.59 9.06 39.83
CA LEU A 295 -19.66 8.91 40.81
C LEU A 295 -20.85 9.81 40.45
N LEU A 296 -20.61 11.08 40.14
CA LEU A 296 -21.66 12.03 39.76
C LEU A 296 -22.36 11.62 38.46
N SER A 297 -21.65 11.07 37.47
CA SER A 297 -22.30 10.53 36.27
C SER A 297 -23.23 9.35 36.62
N LYS A 298 -22.81 8.42 37.48
CA LYS A 298 -23.68 7.33 37.93
C LYS A 298 -24.89 7.82 38.73
N MET A 299 -24.75 8.89 39.51
CA MET A 299 -25.85 9.47 40.28
C MET A 299 -26.82 10.27 39.39
N GLU A 300 -26.34 10.89 38.32
CA GLU A 300 -27.16 11.54 37.28
C GLU A 300 -27.98 10.52 36.49
N ASP A 301 -27.37 9.40 36.08
CA ASP A 301 -28.07 8.29 35.39
C ASP A 301 -29.22 7.73 36.25
N ARG A 302 -29.04 7.75 37.58
CA ARG A 302 -30.04 7.31 38.58
C ARG A 302 -31.05 8.39 38.94
N LYS A 303 -31.01 9.56 38.28
CA LYS A 303 -31.86 10.72 38.57
C LYS A 303 -31.84 11.15 40.03
N GLN A 304 -30.67 11.05 40.68
CA GLN A 304 -30.48 11.50 42.07
C GLN A 304 -29.93 12.94 42.12
N ILE A 305 -29.20 13.34 41.09
CA ILE A 305 -28.64 14.67 40.92
C ILE A 305 -28.75 15.14 39.46
N SER A 306 -28.52 16.42 39.23
CA SER A 306 -28.41 17.07 37.92
C SER A 306 -27.12 17.90 37.88
N LYS A 307 -26.38 17.83 36.77
CA LYS A 307 -25.16 18.62 36.56
C LYS A 307 -25.44 19.79 35.64
N ILE A 308 -25.20 21.01 36.13
CA ILE A 308 -25.33 22.24 35.34
C ILE A 308 -23.97 22.93 35.22
N ASN A 309 -23.63 23.38 34.01
CA ASN A 309 -22.42 24.15 33.77
C ASN A 309 -22.73 25.64 33.87
N ILE A 310 -22.13 26.34 34.83
CA ILE A 310 -22.21 27.80 34.96
C ILE A 310 -20.82 28.38 34.77
N GLY A 311 -20.56 28.93 33.58
CA GLY A 311 -19.25 29.46 33.20
C GLY A 311 -18.18 28.36 33.13
N ARG A 312 -17.12 28.49 33.95
CA ARG A 312 -16.02 27.50 34.05
C ARG A 312 -16.19 26.51 35.22
N LYS A 313 -17.35 26.51 35.88
CA LYS A 313 -17.61 25.67 37.06
C LYS A 313 -18.79 24.73 36.79
N ASN A 314 -18.62 23.47 37.18
CA ASN A 314 -19.69 22.48 37.16
C ASN A 314 -20.38 22.49 38.53
N ILE A 315 -21.69 22.71 38.54
CA ILE A 315 -22.51 22.72 39.75
C ILE A 315 -23.36 21.45 39.76
N VAL A 316 -23.36 20.76 40.90
CA VAL A 316 -24.18 19.59 41.16
C VAL A 316 -25.40 20.03 41.96
N ILE A 317 -26.58 19.65 41.51
CA ILE A 317 -27.86 19.99 42.14
C ILE A 317 -28.62 18.70 42.45
N LEU A 318 -29.36 18.66 43.55
CA LEU A 318 -30.30 17.59 43.84
C LEU A 318 -31.42 17.55 42.80
N TYR A 319 -31.77 16.34 42.35
CA TYR A 319 -32.81 16.15 41.33
C TYR A 319 -34.16 16.71 41.80
N GLY A 320 -34.81 17.52 40.97
CA GLY A 320 -36.08 18.20 41.30
C GLY A 320 -35.94 19.63 41.87
N GLN A 321 -34.72 20.11 42.14
CA GLN A 321 -34.45 21.50 42.56
C GLN A 321 -33.77 22.36 41.47
N GLU A 322 -33.99 22.00 40.21
CA GLU A 322 -33.43 22.71 39.05
C GLU A 322 -34.09 24.10 38.89
N PRO A 323 -33.34 25.14 38.50
CA PRO A 323 -33.92 26.45 38.22
C PRO A 323 -34.78 26.39 36.93
N GLY A 324 -36.08 26.13 37.09
CA GLY A 324 -37.05 26.10 35.99
C GLY A 324 -38.30 25.23 36.20
N ASN A 325 -38.35 24.35 37.20
CA ASN A 325 -39.52 23.49 37.43
C ASN A 325 -40.57 24.17 38.33
N THR A 326 -41.37 25.08 37.77
CA THR A 326 -42.66 25.45 38.37
C THR A 326 -43.67 24.36 38.08
N ASP A 327 -43.87 23.42 39.01
CA ASP A 327 -45.02 22.52 38.91
C ASP A 327 -46.28 23.27 39.32
N ASN A 328 -47.06 23.57 38.29
CA ASN A 328 -48.38 24.18 38.33
C ASN A 328 -49.34 23.17 38.96
N THR A 329 -49.71 23.39 40.22
CA THR A 329 -50.82 22.69 40.88
C THR A 329 -52.11 23.02 40.15
N SER A 330 -52.49 22.17 39.20
CA SER A 330 -53.88 22.05 38.75
C SER A 330 -54.27 20.58 38.78
N GLU A 331 -54.88 20.23 39.90
CA GLU A 331 -55.60 18.98 40.09
C GLU A 331 -56.78 18.88 39.12
N LYS A 332 -57.00 17.64 38.66
CA LYS A 332 -57.93 17.20 37.63
C LYS A 332 -59.42 17.36 38.00
N PRO A 333 -60.32 17.25 37.00
CA PRO A 333 -61.74 17.59 37.12
C PRO A 333 -62.60 16.45 37.71
N HIS A 334 -63.67 16.80 38.45
CA HIS A 334 -64.80 15.89 38.66
C HIS A 334 -66.16 16.59 38.94
N LYS A 335 -67.03 16.52 37.92
CA LYS A 335 -68.48 16.19 37.85
C LYS A 335 -69.61 16.96 38.58
N SER A 336 -70.74 16.98 37.84
CA SER A 336 -72.19 17.08 38.21
C SER A 336 -72.66 18.41 38.80
N ASP A 337 -73.74 19.07 38.35
CA ASP A 337 -74.89 18.76 37.48
C ASP A 337 -75.25 19.96 36.59
#